data_AF-A0A2Y9C4B6-F1
#
_entry.id   AF-A0A2Y9C4B6-F1
#
_cell.length_a   1.000
_cell.length_b   1.000
_cell.length_c   1.000
_cell.angle_alpha   90.00
_cell.angle_beta   90.00
_cell.angle_gamma   90.00
#
_symmetry.space_group_name_H-M   'P 1'
#
loop_
_entity.id
_entity.type
_entity.pdbx_description
1 polymer ?
#
loop_
_entity_poly.entity_id
_entity_poly.type
_entity_poly.pdbx_seq_one_letter_code
_entity_poly.pdbx_strand_id
1 'polypeptide(L)'
;MPPTLTPTTALPMDRTVMVNATAPNGEVTMLGSLSDLLWRERDLLESLRYRLEVEHLLLAAGRTELLPVAVREVDDVLALIRTAELARAAEVAAAVTALGLADGASLLDLATAAPAPWDGILLEHRVAFLTLTTEIATVAETNRDFLMASHHATQETLMSLHESVDVYDERGGTSRGMADAHLVDKSL
;
A
#
# COMPACT_ATOMS: atom_id res chain seq x y z
N MET A 1 25.92 1.01 22.32
CA MET A 1 24.84 0.01 22.45
C MET A 1 23.54 0.79 22.53
N PRO A 2 22.76 0.91 21.43
CA PRO A 2 21.51 1.65 21.45
C PRO A 2 20.40 0.80 22.09
N PRO A 3 19.44 1.40 22.80
CA PRO A 3 18.30 0.68 23.34
C PRO A 3 17.38 0.23 22.19
N THR A 4 17.09 -1.06 22.15
CA THR A 4 16.06 -1.67 21.30
C THR A 4 14.69 -1.17 21.72
N LEU A 5 14.04 -0.39 20.87
CA LEU A 5 12.61 -0.11 20.95
C LEU A 5 11.86 -1.38 20.53
N THR A 6 11.16 -2.01 21.46
CA THR A 6 10.15 -3.02 21.15
C THR A 6 8.97 -2.34 20.45
N PRO A 7 8.46 -2.85 19.32
CA PRO A 7 7.20 -2.35 18.78
C PRO A 7 6.08 -2.69 19.78
N THR A 8 5.38 -1.65 20.25
CA THR A 8 4.13 -1.78 20.98
C THR A 8 3.10 -2.40 20.04
N THR A 9 2.96 -3.72 20.11
CA THR A 9 1.81 -4.44 19.56
C THR A 9 0.59 -3.97 20.34
N ALA A 10 -0.22 -3.09 19.73
CA ALA A 10 -1.58 -2.86 20.18
C ALA A 10 -2.31 -4.21 20.14
N LEU A 11 -2.75 -4.70 21.31
CA LEU A 11 -3.59 -5.89 21.40
C LEU A 11 -4.80 -5.75 20.46
N PRO A 12 -5.23 -6.80 19.75
CA PRO A 12 -6.52 -6.79 19.11
C PRO A 12 -7.58 -6.65 20.22
N MET A 13 -8.36 -5.56 20.18
CA MET A 13 -9.52 -5.39 21.05
C MET A 13 -10.46 -6.58 20.78
N ASP A 14 -10.65 -7.41 21.80
CA ASP A 14 -11.42 -8.65 21.74
C ASP A 14 -12.84 -8.38 21.21
N ARG A 15 -13.20 -9.11 20.14
CA ARG A 15 -14.49 -9.10 19.43
C ARG A 15 -15.69 -9.32 20.37
N THR A 16 -15.44 -9.75 21.60
CA THR A 16 -16.41 -10.17 22.61
C THR A 16 -16.97 -9.03 23.48
N VAL A 17 -16.34 -7.84 23.53
CA VAL A 17 -16.67 -6.80 24.54
C VAL A 17 -17.84 -5.87 24.17
N MET A 18 -18.42 -5.98 22.97
CA MET A 18 -19.19 -4.87 22.37
C MET A 18 -20.73 -4.90 22.53
N VAL A 19 -21.32 -5.89 23.21
CA VAL A 19 -22.78 -6.14 23.13
C VAL A 19 -23.60 -5.56 24.28
N ASN A 20 -23.31 -4.36 24.80
CA ASN A 20 -24.27 -3.71 25.71
C ASN A 20 -24.15 -2.17 25.73
N ALA A 21 -24.91 -1.49 24.86
CA ALA A 21 -25.19 -0.06 24.98
C ALA A 21 -26.66 0.22 24.64
N THR A 22 -27.38 0.82 25.60
CA THR A 22 -28.81 1.16 25.54
C THR A 22 -29.02 2.49 24.80
N ALA A 23 -29.24 2.43 23.48
CA ALA A 23 -29.83 3.51 22.67
C ALA A 23 -31.06 2.95 21.95
N PRO A 24 -31.93 3.76 21.28
CA PRO A 24 -33.07 3.21 20.55
C PRO A 24 -32.58 2.15 19.57
N ASN A 25 -33.12 0.92 19.69
CA ASN A 25 -32.53 -0.32 19.14
C ASN A 25 -32.10 -0.24 17.66
N GLY A 26 -32.68 0.65 16.85
CA GLY A 26 -32.28 0.88 15.46
C GLY A 26 -30.93 1.57 15.27
N GLU A 27 -30.59 2.59 16.07
CA GLU A 27 -29.33 3.34 15.95
C GLU A 27 -28.13 2.50 16.38
N VAL A 28 -28.25 1.77 17.51
CA VAL A 28 -27.19 0.88 18.02
C VAL A 28 -26.89 -0.24 17.02
N THR A 29 -27.92 -0.81 16.40
CA THR A 29 -27.76 -1.89 15.43
C THR A 29 -27.06 -1.40 14.16
N MET A 30 -27.37 -0.17 13.71
CA MET A 30 -26.76 0.42 12.52
C MET A 30 -25.30 0.86 12.76
N LEU A 31 -24.98 1.53 13.88
CA LEU A 31 -23.59 1.88 14.21
C LEU A 31 -22.72 0.63 14.45
N GLY A 32 -23.31 -0.42 15.02
CA GLY A 32 -22.66 -1.73 15.10
C GLY A 32 -22.36 -2.34 13.73
N SER A 33 -23.35 -2.33 12.82
CA SER A 33 -23.20 -2.85 11.46
C SER A 33 -22.14 -2.07 10.67
N LEU A 34 -22.11 -0.74 10.80
CA LEU A 34 -21.07 0.10 10.22
C LEU A 34 -19.69 -0.25 10.80
N SER A 35 -19.57 -0.39 12.12
CA SER A 35 -18.30 -0.73 12.76
C SER A 35 -17.76 -2.11 12.33
N ASP A 36 -18.63 -3.11 12.21
CA ASP A 36 -18.28 -4.45 11.71
C ASP A 36 -17.72 -4.39 10.27
N LEU A 37 -18.31 -3.51 9.45
CA LEU A 37 -17.86 -3.31 8.08
C LEU A 37 -16.52 -2.57 8.00
N LEU A 38 -16.32 -1.55 8.84
CA LEU A 38 -15.04 -0.85 8.97
C LEU A 38 -13.92 -1.79 9.42
N TRP A 39 -14.20 -2.70 10.37
CA TRP A 39 -13.26 -3.75 10.75
C TRP A 39 -12.89 -4.65 9.58
N ARG A 40 -13.87 -5.11 8.81
CA ARG A 40 -13.61 -5.96 7.63
C ARG A 40 -12.78 -5.22 6.57
N GLU A 41 -13.06 -3.95 6.31
CA GLU A 41 -12.30 -3.14 5.35
C GLU A 41 -10.86 -2.94 5.83
N ARG A 42 -10.67 -2.73 7.13
CA ARG A 42 -9.34 -2.67 7.74
C ARG A 42 -8.56 -3.99 7.55
N ASP A 43 -9.18 -5.14 7.82
CA ASP A 43 -8.54 -6.45 7.61
C ASP A 43 -8.12 -6.64 6.14
N LEU A 44 -8.94 -6.17 5.19
CA LEU A 44 -8.62 -6.20 3.77
C LEU A 44 -7.44 -5.29 3.41
N LEU A 45 -7.34 -4.10 4.01
CA LEU A 45 -6.20 -3.20 3.83
C LEU A 45 -4.91 -3.77 4.44
N GLU A 46 -4.98 -4.39 5.62
CA GLU A 46 -3.85 -5.10 6.22
C GLU A 46 -3.38 -6.26 5.31
N SER A 47 -4.34 -7.00 4.75
CA SER A 47 -4.13 -8.08 3.78
C SER A 47 -3.50 -7.60 2.46
N LEU A 48 -3.87 -6.41 1.98
CA LEU A 48 -3.27 -5.74 0.82
C LEU A 48 -1.83 -5.33 1.11
N ARG A 49 -1.60 -4.66 2.26
CA ARG A 49 -0.26 -4.24 2.68
C ARG A 49 0.70 -5.43 2.74
N TYR A 50 0.27 -6.52 3.36
CA TYR A 50 1.05 -7.76 3.42
C TYR A 50 1.44 -8.28 2.03
N ARG A 51 0.51 -8.27 1.06
CA ARG A 51 0.81 -8.75 -0.30
C ARG A 51 1.78 -7.85 -1.04
N LEU A 52 1.67 -6.53 -0.87
CA LEU A 52 2.63 -5.58 -1.42
C LEU A 52 4.03 -5.77 -0.79
N GLU A 53 4.10 -6.08 0.51
CA GLU A 53 5.37 -6.43 1.17
C GLU A 53 5.96 -7.74 0.62
N VAL A 54 5.13 -8.76 0.37
CA VAL A 54 5.57 -10.00 -0.26
C VAL A 54 6.09 -9.74 -1.68
N GLU A 55 5.38 -8.94 -2.47
CA GLU A 55 5.84 -8.52 -3.79
C GLU A 55 7.21 -7.81 -3.71
N HIS A 56 7.38 -6.89 -2.76
CA HIS A 56 8.64 -6.21 -2.52
C HIS A 56 9.77 -7.21 -2.24
N LEU A 57 9.53 -8.20 -1.38
CA LEU A 57 10.51 -9.22 -1.04
C LEU A 57 10.88 -10.10 -2.23
N LEU A 58 9.91 -10.44 -3.08
CA LEU A 58 10.15 -11.21 -4.31
C LEU A 58 10.99 -10.41 -5.31
N LEU A 59 10.70 -9.11 -5.46
CA LEU A 59 11.48 -8.18 -6.29
C LEU A 59 12.92 -8.08 -5.78
N ALA A 60 13.10 -7.81 -4.49
CA ALA A 60 14.41 -7.69 -3.86
C ALA A 60 15.22 -8.99 -3.93
N ALA A 61 14.56 -10.15 -3.88
CA ALA A 61 15.18 -11.47 -4.01
C ALA A 61 15.41 -11.90 -5.47
N GLY A 62 14.97 -11.11 -6.46
CA GLY A 62 15.09 -11.44 -7.89
C GLY A 62 14.23 -12.64 -8.33
N ARG A 63 13.17 -13.00 -7.58
CA ARG A 63 12.28 -14.14 -7.86
C ARG A 63 11.18 -13.76 -8.85
N THR A 64 11.58 -13.34 -10.05
CA THR A 64 10.68 -12.79 -11.07
C THR A 64 9.65 -13.81 -11.58
N GLU A 65 9.94 -15.10 -11.49
CA GLU A 65 9.03 -16.19 -11.82
C GLU A 65 7.79 -16.26 -10.91
N LEU A 66 7.88 -15.75 -9.68
CA LEU A 66 6.78 -15.72 -8.70
C LEU A 66 5.98 -14.41 -8.72
N LEU A 67 6.50 -13.34 -9.33
CA LEU A 67 5.83 -12.04 -9.37
C LEU A 67 4.41 -12.09 -9.98
N PRO A 68 4.14 -12.86 -11.06
CA PRO A 68 2.78 -12.95 -11.59
C PRO A 68 1.77 -13.54 -10.60
N VAL A 69 2.22 -14.30 -9.60
CA VAL A 69 1.36 -14.80 -8.51
C VAL A 69 1.08 -13.68 -7.52
N ALA A 70 2.10 -12.98 -7.06
CA ALA A 70 1.95 -11.87 -6.10
C ALA A 70 1.09 -10.73 -6.64
N VAL A 71 1.27 -10.32 -7.91
CA VAL A 71 0.46 -9.27 -8.55
C VAL A 71 -1.02 -9.66 -8.59
N ARG A 72 -1.33 -10.92 -8.96
CA ARG A 72 -2.71 -11.40 -8.94
C ARG A 72 -3.31 -11.41 -7.54
N GLU A 73 -2.54 -11.80 -6.52
CA GLU A 73 -3.02 -11.76 -5.14
C GLU A 73 -3.34 -10.33 -4.69
N VAL A 74 -2.55 -9.34 -5.12
CA VAL A 74 -2.84 -7.91 -4.91
C VAL A 74 -4.16 -7.52 -5.59
N ASP A 75 -4.32 -7.87 -6.87
CA ASP A 75 -5.55 -7.61 -7.64
C ASP A 75 -6.80 -8.23 -6.98
N ASP A 76 -6.68 -9.48 -6.53
CA ASP A 76 -7.76 -10.20 -5.85
C ASP A 76 -8.22 -9.45 -4.57
N VAL A 77 -7.27 -8.94 -3.77
CA VAL A 77 -7.61 -8.16 -2.57
C VAL A 77 -8.17 -6.78 -2.93
N LEU A 78 -7.67 -6.12 -3.96
CA LEU A 78 -8.22 -4.85 -4.44
C LEU A 78 -9.70 -5.00 -4.87
N ALA A 79 -10.06 -6.11 -5.51
CA ALA A 79 -11.44 -6.41 -5.87
C ALA A 79 -12.35 -6.59 -4.63
N LEU A 80 -11.83 -7.24 -3.57
CA LEU A 80 -12.54 -7.39 -2.30
C LEU A 80 -12.72 -6.04 -1.59
N ILE A 81 -11.68 -5.21 -1.56
CA ILE A 81 -11.74 -3.85 -1.01
C ILE A 81 -12.83 -3.06 -1.74
N ARG A 82 -12.84 -3.10 -3.07
CA ARG A 82 -13.84 -2.36 -3.85
C ARG A 82 -15.27 -2.80 -3.54
N THR A 83 -15.47 -4.10 -3.29
CA THR A 83 -16.77 -4.63 -2.88
C THR A 83 -17.16 -4.15 -1.48
N ALA A 84 -16.21 -4.15 -0.54
CA ALA A 84 -16.43 -3.65 0.82
C ALA A 84 -16.75 -2.15 0.85
N GLU A 85 -16.06 -1.34 0.05
CA GLU A 85 -16.30 0.11 -0.07
C GLU A 85 -17.73 0.42 -0.53
N LEU A 86 -18.27 -0.35 -1.48
CA LEU A 86 -19.64 -0.18 -1.97
C LEU A 86 -20.68 -0.47 -0.88
N ALA A 87 -20.47 -1.54 -0.11
CA ALA A 87 -21.31 -1.83 1.06
C ALA A 87 -21.18 -0.71 2.10
N ARG A 88 -19.97 -0.20 2.33
CA ARG A 88 -19.73 0.86 3.32
C ARG A 88 -20.42 2.15 2.93
N ALA A 89 -20.42 2.51 1.66
CA ALA A 89 -21.11 3.71 1.18
C ALA A 89 -22.60 3.70 1.55
N ALA A 90 -23.27 2.54 1.45
CA ALA A 90 -24.68 2.41 1.83
C ALA A 90 -24.91 2.55 3.35
N GLU A 91 -24.09 1.87 4.17
CA GLU A 91 -24.20 1.96 5.64
C GLU A 91 -23.84 3.35 6.17
N VAL A 92 -22.84 4.01 5.58
CA VAL A 92 -22.49 5.40 5.91
C VAL A 92 -23.66 6.33 5.60
N ALA A 93 -24.33 6.19 4.46
CA ALA A 93 -25.48 7.03 4.13
C ALA A 93 -26.64 6.84 5.15
N ALA A 94 -26.88 5.61 5.59
CA ALA A 94 -27.84 5.31 6.64
C ALA A 94 -27.44 5.95 7.98
N ALA A 95 -26.15 5.87 8.35
CA ALA A 95 -25.62 6.48 9.57
C ALA A 95 -25.70 8.00 9.56
N VAL A 96 -25.35 8.64 8.44
CA VAL A 96 -25.47 10.10 8.24
C VAL A 96 -26.91 10.56 8.45
N THR A 97 -27.87 9.85 7.84
CA THR A 97 -29.30 10.17 7.95
C THR A 97 -29.79 10.06 9.39
N ALA A 98 -29.45 8.96 10.06
CA ALA A 98 -29.91 8.71 11.43
C ALA A 98 -29.30 9.66 12.46
N LEU A 99 -28.04 10.07 12.26
CA LEU A 99 -27.36 11.05 13.11
C LEU A 99 -27.74 12.50 12.75
N GLY A 100 -28.60 12.72 11.75
CA GLY A 100 -29.05 14.05 11.32
C GLY A 100 -27.92 14.91 10.74
N LEU A 101 -26.91 14.29 10.16
CA LEU A 101 -25.77 14.97 9.54
C LEU A 101 -26.07 15.34 8.09
N ALA A 102 -25.29 16.28 7.55
CA ALA A 102 -25.36 16.63 6.14
C ALA A 102 -24.79 15.50 5.26
N ASP A 103 -25.31 15.39 4.04
CA ASP A 103 -24.77 14.48 3.03
C ASP A 103 -23.27 14.72 2.81
N GLY A 104 -22.50 13.64 2.67
CA GLY A 104 -21.05 13.70 2.52
C GLY A 104 -20.27 13.92 3.82
N ALA A 105 -20.93 13.85 4.99
CA ALA A 105 -20.24 13.85 6.28
C ALA A 105 -19.14 12.78 6.34
N SER A 106 -18.01 13.18 6.92
CA SER A 106 -16.83 12.32 7.04
C SER A 106 -16.98 11.31 8.18
N LEU A 107 -16.09 10.30 8.21
CA LEU A 107 -16.00 9.37 9.35
C LEU A 107 -15.70 10.10 10.67
N LEU A 108 -15.00 11.24 10.62
CA LEU A 108 -14.77 12.08 11.81
C LEU A 108 -16.06 12.76 12.29
N ASP A 109 -16.88 13.24 11.36
CA ASP A 109 -18.17 13.87 11.69
C ASP A 109 -19.13 12.83 12.30
N LEU A 110 -19.16 11.62 11.71
CA LEU A 110 -19.89 10.47 12.26
C LEU A 110 -19.43 10.14 13.67
N ALA A 111 -18.12 10.03 13.91
CA ALA A 111 -17.59 9.71 15.23
C ALA A 111 -17.90 10.81 16.26
N THR A 112 -17.90 12.08 15.84
CA THR A 112 -18.21 13.22 16.72
C THR A 112 -19.69 13.27 17.12
N ALA A 113 -20.59 12.88 16.21
CA ALA A 113 -22.02 12.86 16.44
C ALA A 113 -22.52 11.56 17.09
N ALA A 114 -21.75 10.48 16.99
CA ALA A 114 -22.13 9.18 17.52
C ALA A 114 -22.17 9.20 19.07
N PRO A 115 -23.16 8.54 19.69
CA PRO A 115 -23.18 8.37 21.13
C PRO A 115 -22.14 7.32 21.57
N ALA A 116 -21.74 7.39 22.84
CA ALA A 116 -20.90 6.36 23.44
C ALA A 116 -21.55 4.96 23.35
N PRO A 117 -20.78 3.88 23.09
CA PRO A 117 -19.32 3.86 22.97
C PRO A 117 -18.78 4.12 21.55
N TRP A 118 -19.68 4.37 20.58
CA TRP A 118 -19.36 4.34 19.15
C TRP A 118 -18.46 5.50 18.70
N ASP A 119 -18.50 6.63 19.39
CA ASP A 119 -17.60 7.76 19.20
C ASP A 119 -16.13 7.34 19.20
N GLY A 120 -15.69 6.66 20.27
CA GLY A 120 -14.31 6.19 20.41
C GLY A 120 -13.95 5.14 19.36
N ILE A 121 -14.84 4.19 19.10
CA ILE A 121 -14.61 3.09 18.15
C ILE A 121 -14.45 3.62 16.72
N LEU A 122 -15.30 4.56 16.30
CA LEU A 122 -15.22 5.16 14.96
C LEU A 122 -13.96 6.02 14.81
N LEU A 123 -13.52 6.70 15.88
CA LEU A 123 -12.23 7.40 15.89
C LEU A 123 -11.04 6.45 15.74
N GLU A 124 -11.04 5.31 16.45
CA GLU A 124 -10.00 4.29 16.33
C GLU A 124 -9.91 3.75 14.90
N HIS A 125 -11.05 3.44 14.29
CA HIS A 125 -11.12 3.04 12.88
C HIS A 125 -10.52 4.10 11.96
N ARG A 126 -10.91 5.36 12.13
CA ARG A 126 -10.38 6.46 11.33
C ARG A 126 -8.85 6.54 11.40
N VAL A 127 -8.28 6.44 12.60
CA VAL A 127 -6.83 6.47 12.79
C VAL A 127 -6.19 5.28 12.06
N ALA A 128 -6.72 4.07 12.25
CA ALA A 128 -6.21 2.87 11.59
C ALA A 128 -6.24 2.98 10.06
N PHE A 129 -7.32 3.50 9.47
CA PHE A 129 -7.40 3.71 8.02
C PHE A 129 -6.35 4.68 7.50
N LEU A 130 -6.13 5.81 8.18
CA LEU A 130 -5.12 6.79 7.77
C LEU A 130 -3.70 6.21 7.83
N THR A 131 -3.41 5.42 8.87
CA THR A 131 -2.14 4.71 9.01
C THR A 131 -1.96 3.69 7.89
N LEU A 132 -2.91 2.76 7.72
CA LEU A 132 -2.81 1.70 6.71
C LEU A 132 -2.70 2.26 5.29
N THR A 133 -3.47 3.29 4.96
CA THR A 133 -3.42 3.91 3.61
C THR A 133 -2.04 4.51 3.34
N THR A 134 -1.43 5.14 4.36
CA THR A 134 -0.07 5.70 4.26
C THR A 134 0.98 4.61 4.09
N GLU A 135 0.88 3.52 4.86
CA GLU A 135 1.80 2.39 4.77
C GLU A 135 1.70 1.68 3.41
N ILE A 136 0.47 1.42 2.94
CA ILE A 136 0.19 0.84 1.63
C ILE A 136 0.79 1.72 0.51
N ALA A 137 0.55 3.03 0.55
CA ALA A 137 1.11 3.95 -0.43
C ALA A 137 2.65 3.92 -0.46
N THR A 138 3.27 3.82 0.72
CA THR A 138 4.73 3.75 0.87
C THR A 138 5.30 2.47 0.25
N VAL A 139 4.74 1.31 0.55
CA VAL A 139 5.21 0.03 -0.01
C VAL A 139 4.96 -0.03 -1.52
N ALA A 140 3.79 0.44 -1.98
CA ALA A 140 3.48 0.49 -3.41
C ALA A 140 4.42 1.42 -4.20
N GLU A 141 4.78 2.59 -3.66
CA GLU A 141 5.79 3.47 -4.25
C GLU A 141 7.16 2.77 -4.32
N THR A 142 7.58 2.14 -3.22
CA THR A 142 8.84 1.41 -3.15
C THR A 142 8.93 0.32 -4.22
N ASN A 143 7.84 -0.43 -4.45
CA ASN A 143 7.78 -1.45 -5.49
C ASN A 143 7.89 -0.84 -6.90
N ARG A 144 7.20 0.28 -7.16
CA ARG A 144 7.30 0.98 -8.45
C ARG A 144 8.70 1.50 -8.72
N ASP A 145 9.33 2.15 -7.73
CA ASP A 145 10.70 2.65 -7.85
C ASP A 145 11.69 1.52 -8.12
N PHE A 146 11.57 0.39 -7.41
CA PHE A 146 12.44 -0.77 -7.61
C PHE A 146 12.31 -1.35 -9.03
N LEU A 147 11.08 -1.48 -9.54
CA LEU A 147 10.82 -1.96 -10.90
C LEU A 147 11.44 -1.04 -11.95
N MET A 148 11.29 0.28 -11.80
CA MET A 148 11.89 1.26 -12.71
C MET A 148 13.42 1.21 -12.69
N ALA A 149 14.03 1.14 -11.50
CA ALA A 149 15.47 1.05 -11.35
C ALA A 149 16.03 -0.26 -11.95
N SER A 150 15.37 -1.39 -11.71
CA SER A 150 15.76 -2.70 -12.25
C SER A 150 15.69 -2.74 -13.78
N HIS A 151 14.66 -2.11 -14.36
CA HIS A 151 14.52 -1.98 -15.80
C HIS A 151 15.66 -1.15 -16.40
N HIS A 152 15.97 0.00 -15.81
CA HIS A 152 17.07 0.86 -16.27
C HIS A 152 18.42 0.13 -16.22
N ALA A 153 18.74 -0.53 -15.10
CA ALA A 153 19.99 -1.29 -14.95
C ALA A 153 20.12 -2.42 -15.99
N THR A 154 19.01 -3.09 -16.33
CA THR A 154 18.98 -4.12 -17.37
C THR A 154 19.25 -3.52 -18.76
N GLN A 155 18.62 -2.38 -19.08
CA GLN A 155 18.85 -1.68 -20.35
C GLN A 155 20.30 -1.21 -20.49
N GLU A 156 20.87 -0.62 -19.45
CA GLU A 156 22.27 -0.17 -19.43
C GLU A 156 23.25 -1.33 -19.65
N THR A 157 23.00 -2.47 -19.01
CA THR A 157 23.80 -3.69 -19.19
C THR A 157 23.74 -4.20 -20.64
N LEU A 158 22.55 -4.21 -21.25
CA LEU A 158 22.37 -4.63 -22.65
C LEU A 158 23.05 -3.67 -23.64
N MET A 159 22.97 -2.36 -23.39
CA MET A 159 23.66 -1.34 -24.19
C MET A 159 25.18 -1.48 -24.09
N SER A 160 25.71 -1.68 -22.89
CA SER A 160 27.15 -1.90 -22.67
C SER A 160 27.65 -3.17 -23.38
N LEU A 161 26.86 -4.25 -23.36
CA LEU A 161 27.20 -5.47 -24.09
C LEU A 161 27.19 -5.25 -25.61
N HIS A 162 26.19 -4.55 -26.15
CA HIS A 162 26.14 -4.22 -27.57
C HIS A 162 27.33 -3.36 -28.03
N GLU A 163 27.69 -2.34 -27.26
CA GLU A 163 28.87 -1.50 -27.52
C GLU A 163 30.16 -2.34 -27.49
N SER A 164 30.30 -3.26 -26.53
CA SER A 164 31.46 -4.15 -26.48
C SER A 164 31.58 -5.09 -27.69
N VAL A 165 30.44 -5.52 -28.26
CA VAL A 165 30.39 -6.37 -29.46
C VAL A 165 30.71 -5.56 -30.71
N ASP A 166 30.23 -4.32 -30.85
CA ASP A 166 30.58 -3.45 -31.99
C ASP A 166 32.08 -3.09 -32.00
N VAL A 167 32.73 -3.08 -30.84
CA VAL A 167 34.19 -2.91 -30.72
C VAL A 167 34.96 -4.17 -31.19
N TYR A 168 34.33 -5.35 -31.27
CA TYR A 168 34.93 -6.59 -31.76
C TYR A 168 34.35 -7.02 -33.12
N ASP A 169 35.13 -6.90 -34.19
CA ASP A 169 34.70 -7.40 -35.50
C ASP A 169 34.71 -8.94 -35.59
N GLU A 170 34.06 -9.48 -36.62
CA GLU A 170 34.00 -10.91 -36.97
C GLU A 170 35.36 -11.59 -37.21
N ARG A 171 36.46 -10.82 -37.23
CA ARG A 171 37.85 -11.29 -37.37
C ARG A 171 38.64 -11.16 -36.07
N GLY A 172 38.01 -10.78 -34.95
CA GLY A 172 38.64 -10.60 -33.65
C GLY A 172 39.50 -9.34 -33.55
N GLY A 173 39.35 -8.40 -34.49
CA GLY A 173 40.00 -7.10 -34.44
C GLY A 173 39.23 -6.15 -33.55
N THR A 174 39.91 -5.48 -32.61
CA THR A 174 39.33 -4.33 -31.94
C THR A 174 39.18 -3.23 -32.98
N SER A 175 37.95 -2.88 -33.37
CA SER A 175 37.71 -1.72 -34.21
C SER A 175 38.04 -0.49 -33.36
N ARG A 176 39.28 -0.03 -33.45
CA ARG A 176 39.65 1.30 -32.98
C ARG A 176 39.01 2.27 -33.96
N GLY A 177 37.70 2.49 -33.79
CA GLY A 177 37.02 3.66 -34.32
C GLY A 177 37.93 4.84 -33.99
N MET A 178 38.35 5.53 -35.04
CA MET A 178 39.45 6.49 -35.08
C MET A 178 39.22 7.60 -34.05
N ALA A 179 39.56 7.34 -32.79
CA ALA A 179 39.70 8.35 -31.77
C ALA A 179 40.96 9.13 -32.16
N ASP A 180 40.73 10.20 -32.89
CA ASP A 180 41.65 11.31 -33.04
C ASP A 180 42.13 11.69 -31.64
N ALA A 181 43.30 11.16 -31.29
CA ALA A 181 43.95 11.39 -30.01
C ALA A 181 44.50 12.82 -30.06
N HIS A 182 43.62 13.80 -29.81
CA HIS A 182 44.05 15.17 -29.61
C HIS A 182 44.79 15.28 -28.27
N LEU A 183 46.10 15.08 -28.37
CA LEU A 183 47.08 15.33 -27.34
C LEU A 183 47.10 16.85 -27.10
N VAL A 184 46.44 17.30 -26.03
CA VAL A 184 46.51 18.71 -25.60
C VAL A 184 47.88 18.91 -24.96
N ASP A 185 48.81 19.42 -25.75
CA ASP A 185 50.10 19.94 -25.27
C ASP A 185 49.87 21.22 -24.46
N LYS A 186 50.22 21.17 -23.17
CA LYS A 186 50.27 22.34 -22.31
C LYS A 186 51.67 22.95 -22.45
N SER A 187 51.76 24.03 -23.20
CA SER A 187 52.88 24.96 -23.09
C SER A 187 52.42 26.42 -23.17
N LEU A 188 52.84 27.15 -22.12
CA LEU A 188 52.78 28.59 -21.82
C LEU A 188 51.49 29.14 -21.18
#